data_AF-A0A969EKZ9-F1
#
_entry.id   AF-A0A969EKZ9-F1
#
_cell.length_a   1.000
_cell.length_b   1.000
_cell.length_c   1.000
_cell.angle_alpha   90.00
_cell.angle_beta   90.00
_cell.angle_gamma   90.00
#
_symmetry.space_group_name_H-M   'P 1'
#
loop_
_entity.id
_entity.type
_entity.pdbx_description
1 polymer ?
#
loop_
_entity_poly.entity_id
_entity_poly.type
_entity_poly.pdbx_seq_one_letter_code
_entity_poly.pdbx_strand_id
1 'polypeptide(L)'
;MLILNASDIRRSLPMQETIEAMKRAYASLSSGKAKIPPRTHLSLPINNASALFMPGFVPDANGDSLAVKVVTLFPNNPTKSLPFIHAAVLVMNAENGQILALLEGSTLTAIRTGAGGGAGTENAIISALNWIARQQNKDGSWGQKYQSAMTGLALLSFLGHCETPDSEKYGDTVMRGILYLIEQSKRKEIFAVAEGHSASYEHGIATYALGEVYAIARLGKKKLPGMKEAFEAGVETIIDGQNPDGGWGYWPGEQSSPLSLAMCCGDCPTHGVGPW
;
A
#
# COMPACT_ATOMS: atom_id res chain seq x y z
N MET A 1 0.63 -35.29 -3.88
CA MET A 1 0.70 -33.87 -3.45
C MET A 1 1.55 -33.10 -4.46
N LEU A 2 1.01 -32.02 -5.02
CA LEU A 2 1.70 -31.12 -5.96
C LEU A 2 2.51 -30.06 -5.20
N ILE A 3 3.61 -29.59 -5.78
CA ILE A 3 4.38 -28.46 -5.24
C ILE A 3 4.54 -27.45 -6.37
N LEU A 4 4.04 -26.23 -6.17
CA LEU A 4 4.04 -25.17 -7.18
C LEU A 4 4.91 -24.00 -6.71
N ASN A 5 5.96 -23.70 -7.46
CA ASN A 5 6.82 -22.55 -7.19
C ASN A 5 6.22 -21.25 -7.76
N ALA A 6 6.87 -20.11 -7.51
CA ALA A 6 6.41 -18.80 -7.97
C ALA A 6 6.13 -18.73 -9.48
N SER A 7 6.96 -19.37 -10.32
CA SER A 7 6.79 -19.39 -11.78
C SER A 7 5.57 -20.21 -12.19
N ASP A 8 5.32 -21.33 -11.52
CA ASP A 8 4.12 -22.14 -11.76
C ASP A 8 2.86 -21.36 -11.37
N ILE A 9 2.87 -20.69 -10.22
CA ILE A 9 1.74 -19.86 -9.77
C ILE A 9 1.40 -18.76 -10.79
N ARG A 10 2.41 -18.03 -11.31
CA ARG A 10 2.18 -16.99 -12.32
C ARG A 10 1.56 -17.55 -13.60
N ARG A 11 2.01 -18.72 -14.04
CA ARG A 11 1.48 -19.36 -15.25
C ARG A 11 0.06 -19.89 -15.05
N SER A 12 -0.27 -20.34 -13.84
CA SER A 12 -1.56 -20.94 -13.51
C SER A 12 -2.65 -19.95 -13.12
N LEU A 13 -2.33 -18.66 -12.89
CA LEU A 13 -3.29 -17.65 -12.46
C LEU A 13 -3.30 -16.43 -13.40
N PRO A 14 -3.90 -16.53 -14.60
CA PRO A 14 -4.21 -15.35 -15.40
C PRO A 14 -5.05 -14.36 -14.58
N MET A 15 -4.74 -13.07 -14.67
CA MET A 15 -5.37 -12.04 -13.83
C MET A 15 -6.90 -12.02 -13.98
N GLN A 16 -7.39 -12.14 -15.21
CA GLN A 16 -8.84 -12.13 -15.49
C GLN A 16 -9.57 -13.27 -14.78
N GLU A 17 -9.02 -14.48 -14.83
CA GLU A 17 -9.59 -15.65 -14.13
C GLU A 17 -9.50 -15.49 -12.61
N THR A 18 -8.41 -14.90 -12.13
CA THR A 18 -8.21 -14.61 -10.70
C THR A 18 -9.25 -13.61 -10.20
N ILE A 19 -9.57 -12.57 -10.97
CA ILE A 19 -10.62 -11.59 -10.64
C ILE A 19 -11.98 -12.29 -10.50
N GLU A 20 -12.33 -13.18 -11.43
CA GLU A 20 -13.58 -13.94 -11.35
C GLU A 20 -13.59 -14.89 -10.14
N ALA A 21 -12.47 -15.53 -9.82
CA ALA A 21 -12.33 -16.35 -8.62
C ALA A 21 -12.50 -15.53 -7.33
N MET A 22 -11.89 -14.34 -7.26
CA MET A 22 -12.02 -13.43 -6.10
C MET A 22 -13.46 -12.94 -5.93
N LYS A 23 -14.17 -12.61 -7.01
CA LYS A 23 -15.60 -12.26 -6.95
C LYS A 23 -16.44 -13.37 -6.32
N ARG A 24 -16.24 -14.62 -6.76
CA ARG A 24 -16.95 -15.78 -6.20
C ARG A 24 -16.63 -15.98 -4.73
N ALA A 25 -15.35 -15.87 -4.35
CA ALA A 25 -14.93 -15.96 -2.96
C ALA A 25 -15.58 -14.88 -2.08
N TYR A 26 -15.61 -13.62 -2.53
CA TYR A 26 -16.28 -12.55 -1.78
C TYR A 26 -17.79 -12.73 -1.70
N ALA A 27 -18.44 -13.18 -2.78
CA ALA A 27 -19.87 -13.47 -2.76
C ALA A 27 -20.21 -14.62 -1.78
N SER A 28 -19.37 -15.65 -1.71
CA SER A 28 -19.51 -16.75 -0.76
C SER A 28 -19.32 -16.28 0.69
N LEU A 29 -18.38 -15.36 0.92
CA LEU A 29 -18.17 -14.73 2.23
C LEU A 29 -19.35 -13.84 2.63
N SER A 30 -19.80 -12.93 1.76
CA SER A 30 -20.87 -11.98 2.07
C SER A 30 -22.23 -12.66 2.27
N SER A 31 -22.44 -13.81 1.62
CA SER A 31 -23.64 -14.65 1.82
C SER A 31 -23.55 -15.58 3.05
N GLY A 32 -22.45 -15.53 3.82
CA GLY A 32 -22.25 -16.32 5.04
C GLY A 32 -21.97 -17.80 4.80
N LYS A 33 -21.73 -18.21 3.55
CA LYS A 33 -21.42 -19.60 3.18
C LYS A 33 -19.97 -19.96 3.46
N ALA A 34 -19.04 -19.05 3.20
CA ALA A 34 -17.63 -19.27 3.49
C ALA A 34 -17.36 -19.28 5.01
N LYS A 35 -16.40 -20.10 5.44
CA LYS A 35 -15.91 -20.15 6.82
C LYS A 35 -14.47 -19.64 6.87
N ILE A 36 -14.34 -18.37 7.24
CA ILE A 36 -13.06 -17.66 7.34
C ILE A 36 -12.89 -17.19 8.79
N PRO A 37 -12.27 -17.99 9.68
CA PRO A 37 -12.02 -17.55 11.05
C PRO A 37 -10.98 -16.40 11.09
N PRO A 38 -10.90 -15.66 12.21
CA PRO A 38 -9.84 -14.68 12.41
C PRO A 38 -8.45 -15.30 12.21
N ARG A 39 -7.54 -14.55 11.60
CA ARG A 39 -6.14 -14.97 11.44
C ARG A 39 -5.54 -15.22 12.83
N THR A 40 -4.84 -16.35 12.99
CA THR A 40 -4.08 -16.62 14.21
C THR A 40 -2.74 -15.91 14.13
N HIS A 41 -2.45 -15.03 15.08
CA HIS A 41 -1.19 -14.31 15.20
C HIS A 41 -0.29 -14.97 16.24
N LEU A 42 0.91 -15.37 15.82
CA LEU A 42 1.95 -15.86 16.70
C LEU A 42 3.10 -14.86 16.71
N SER A 43 3.21 -14.09 17.78
CA SER A 43 4.34 -13.19 18.01
C SER A 43 5.55 -14.02 18.40
N LEU A 44 6.67 -13.82 17.71
CA LEU A 44 7.93 -14.51 17.98
C LEU A 44 8.87 -13.52 18.68
N PRO A 45 9.35 -13.84 19.90
CA PRO A 45 10.29 -12.97 20.62
C PRO A 45 11.60 -12.72 19.85
N ILE A 46 11.97 -13.64 18.96
CA ILE A 46 13.15 -13.52 18.12
C ILE A 46 12.94 -12.47 17.01
N ASN A 47 13.81 -11.46 16.98
CA ASN A 47 13.87 -10.42 15.93
C ASN A 47 12.55 -9.66 15.72
N ASN A 48 11.69 -9.56 16.74
CA ASN A 48 10.36 -8.94 16.63
C ASN A 48 9.55 -9.48 15.43
N ALA A 49 9.66 -10.79 15.18
CA ALA A 49 9.03 -11.45 14.04
C ALA A 49 7.62 -11.92 14.38
N SER A 50 6.81 -12.17 13.36
CA SER A 50 5.47 -12.72 13.52
C SER A 50 5.21 -13.83 12.51
N ALA A 51 4.46 -14.85 12.92
CA ALA A 51 3.87 -15.83 12.04
C ALA A 51 2.34 -15.68 12.06
N LEU A 52 1.71 -15.71 10.89
CA LEU A 52 0.25 -15.65 10.76
C LEU A 52 -0.25 -16.92 10.06
N PHE A 53 -1.31 -17.47 10.62
CA PHE A 53 -2.01 -18.63 10.07
C PHE A 53 -3.42 -18.20 9.68
N MET A 54 -3.74 -18.38 8.41
CA MET A 54 -5.01 -17.94 7.81
C MET A 54 -5.68 -19.14 7.13
N PRO A 55 -6.40 -19.97 7.89
CA PRO A 55 -7.24 -21.02 7.31
C PRO A 55 -8.51 -20.41 6.70
N GLY A 56 -9.02 -21.06 5.66
CA GLY A 56 -10.27 -20.67 5.03
C GLY A 56 -10.91 -21.83 4.28
N PHE A 57 -12.23 -21.93 4.41
CA PHE A 57 -13.07 -22.81 3.62
C PHE A 57 -14.06 -21.97 2.82
N VAL A 58 -14.11 -22.19 1.51
CA VAL A 58 -14.99 -21.49 0.58
C VAL A 58 -15.73 -22.52 -0.26
N PRO A 59 -17.05 -22.68 -0.09
CA PRO A 59 -17.84 -23.51 -1.00
C PRO A 59 -18.05 -22.79 -2.33
N ASP A 60 -17.93 -23.53 -3.43
CA ASP A 60 -18.09 -23.04 -4.81
C ASP A 60 -18.77 -24.10 -5.68
N ALA A 61 -19.47 -23.66 -6.73
CA ALA A 61 -20.18 -24.57 -7.64
C ALA A 61 -19.24 -25.53 -8.39
N ASN A 62 -17.97 -25.16 -8.54
CA ASN A 62 -16.94 -25.96 -9.22
C ASN A 62 -16.09 -26.79 -8.24
N GLY A 63 -16.48 -26.88 -6.97
CA GLY A 63 -15.79 -27.65 -5.94
C GLY A 63 -15.30 -26.78 -4.79
N ASP A 64 -15.44 -27.31 -3.58
CA ASP A 64 -15.09 -26.61 -2.36
C ASP A 64 -13.58 -26.39 -2.22
N SER A 65 -13.19 -25.21 -1.76
CA SER A 65 -11.80 -24.83 -1.53
C SER A 65 -11.50 -24.82 -0.03
N LEU A 66 -10.58 -25.71 0.40
CA LEU A 66 -10.03 -25.72 1.76
C LEU A 66 -8.53 -25.45 1.71
N ALA A 67 -8.09 -24.36 2.34
CA ALA A 67 -6.68 -24.00 2.37
C ALA A 67 -6.26 -23.33 3.67
N VAL A 68 -4.97 -23.40 3.98
CA VAL A 68 -4.35 -22.57 5.02
C VAL A 68 -3.14 -21.86 4.45
N LYS A 69 -3.11 -20.54 4.59
CA LYS A 69 -1.92 -19.74 4.32
C LYS A 69 -1.12 -19.58 5.60
N VAL A 70 0.16 -19.91 5.53
CA VAL A 70 1.17 -19.60 6.53
C VAL A 70 2.01 -18.47 5.98
N VAL A 71 2.15 -17.39 6.73
CA VAL A 71 3.04 -16.28 6.38
C VAL A 71 3.90 -15.91 7.57
N THR A 72 5.13 -15.52 7.29
CA THR A 72 6.07 -15.02 8.27
C THR A 72 6.55 -13.64 7.88
N LEU A 73 6.67 -12.78 8.88
CA LEU A 73 7.07 -11.39 8.79
C LEU A 73 8.33 -11.24 9.64
N PHE A 74 9.48 -11.02 8.99
CA PHE A 74 10.78 -10.90 9.65
C PHE A 74 11.38 -9.53 9.32
N PRO A 75 11.21 -8.52 10.20
CA PRO A 75 11.64 -7.13 9.97
C PRO A 75 13.13 -6.99 9.61
N ASN A 76 13.97 -7.86 10.16
CA ASN A 76 15.42 -7.83 9.96
C ASN A 76 15.91 -8.68 8.78
N ASN A 77 15.04 -9.31 7.99
CA ASN A 77 15.46 -10.09 6.82
C ASN A 77 16.07 -9.23 5.69
N PRO A 78 15.55 -8.02 5.37
CA PRO A 78 16.12 -7.18 4.32
C PRO A 78 17.59 -6.81 4.56
N THR A 79 18.02 -6.66 5.83
CA THR A 79 19.44 -6.39 6.16
C THR A 79 20.35 -7.59 5.87
N LYS A 80 19.78 -8.78 5.71
CA LYS A 80 20.45 -10.04 5.37
C LYS A 80 20.21 -10.46 3.91
N SER A 81 19.71 -9.55 3.08
CA SER A 81 19.33 -9.84 1.68
C SER A 81 18.26 -10.93 1.54
N LEU A 82 17.40 -11.11 2.55
CA LEU A 82 16.24 -12.00 2.52
C LEU A 82 14.94 -11.19 2.42
N PRO A 83 13.86 -11.74 1.82
CA PRO A 83 12.56 -11.09 1.81
C PRO A 83 11.99 -10.83 3.22
N PHE A 84 11.32 -9.70 3.40
CA PHE A 84 10.56 -9.38 4.62
C PHE A 84 9.40 -10.37 4.86
N ILE A 85 8.77 -10.84 3.77
CA ILE A 85 7.63 -11.75 3.79
C ILE A 85 8.01 -13.07 3.14
N HIS A 86 7.77 -14.17 3.85
CA HIS A 86 7.73 -15.51 3.28
C HIS A 86 6.36 -16.11 3.51
N ALA A 87 5.76 -16.71 2.49
CA ALA A 87 4.47 -17.36 2.62
C ALA A 87 4.41 -18.68 1.87
N ALA A 88 3.59 -19.59 2.39
CA ALA A 88 3.21 -20.83 1.74
C ALA A 88 1.71 -21.06 1.93
N VAL A 89 1.06 -21.69 0.95
CA VAL A 89 -0.35 -22.08 1.06
C VAL A 89 -0.47 -23.58 0.89
N LEU A 90 -1.07 -24.22 1.89
CA LEU A 90 -1.41 -25.64 1.83
C LEU A 90 -2.86 -25.76 1.37
N VAL A 91 -3.08 -26.53 0.31
CA VAL A 91 -4.41 -26.81 -0.24
C VAL A 91 -4.79 -28.25 0.12
N MET A 92 -5.98 -28.43 0.65
CA MET A 92 -6.52 -29.71 1.07
C MET A 92 -7.82 -30.01 0.33
N ASN A 93 -8.10 -31.29 0.12
CA ASN A 93 -9.41 -31.74 -0.30
C ASN A 93 -10.39 -31.51 0.86
N ALA A 94 -11.48 -30.79 0.59
CA ALA A 94 -12.44 -30.43 1.63
C ALA A 94 -13.28 -31.61 2.15
N GLU A 95 -13.42 -32.69 1.38
CA GLU A 95 -14.23 -33.86 1.74
C GLU A 95 -13.46 -34.85 2.61
N ASN A 96 -12.20 -35.12 2.28
CA ASN A 96 -11.41 -36.18 2.91
C ASN A 96 -10.14 -35.69 3.62
N GLY A 97 -9.85 -34.39 3.57
CA GLY A 97 -8.70 -33.77 4.24
C GLY A 97 -7.33 -34.07 3.59
N GLN A 98 -7.28 -34.79 2.47
CA GLN A 98 -6.03 -35.12 1.79
C GLN A 98 -5.31 -33.84 1.35
N ILE A 99 -4.02 -33.75 1.65
CA ILE A 99 -3.19 -32.63 1.18
C ILE A 99 -2.97 -32.76 -0.32
N LEU A 100 -3.50 -31.81 -1.07
CA LEU A 100 -3.45 -31.78 -2.53
C LEU A 100 -2.20 -31.07 -3.04
N ALA A 101 -1.91 -29.88 -2.50
CA ALA A 101 -0.82 -29.05 -3.00
C ALA A 101 -0.17 -28.16 -1.93
N LEU A 102 1.10 -27.84 -2.15
CA LEU A 102 1.84 -26.77 -1.48
C LEU A 102 2.20 -25.70 -2.51
N LEU A 103 1.77 -24.47 -2.27
CA LEU A 103 1.92 -23.34 -3.18
C LEU A 103 2.87 -22.29 -2.59
N GLU A 104 3.73 -21.72 -3.43
CA GLU A 104 4.49 -20.51 -3.08
C GLU A 104 3.51 -19.35 -2.81
N GLY A 105 3.50 -18.86 -1.57
CA GLY A 105 2.44 -17.99 -1.06
C GLY A 105 2.67 -16.51 -1.27
N SER A 106 3.91 -16.06 -1.49
CA SER A 106 4.22 -14.63 -1.67
C SER A 106 3.72 -14.15 -3.02
N THR A 107 4.00 -14.89 -4.09
CA THR A 107 3.49 -14.59 -5.44
C THR A 107 1.97 -14.71 -5.50
N LEU A 108 1.40 -15.76 -4.90
CA LEU A 108 -0.06 -15.93 -4.81
C LEU A 108 -0.72 -14.77 -4.07
N THR A 109 -0.12 -14.30 -2.98
CA THR A 109 -0.64 -13.16 -2.21
C THR A 109 -0.65 -11.88 -3.03
N ALA A 110 0.41 -11.62 -3.81
CA ALA A 110 0.45 -10.45 -4.68
C ALA A 110 -0.67 -10.49 -5.73
N ILE A 111 -0.80 -11.62 -6.45
CA ILE A 111 -1.79 -11.80 -7.52
C ILE A 111 -3.22 -11.67 -7.00
N ARG A 112 -3.57 -12.39 -5.92
CA ARG A 112 -4.94 -12.36 -5.38
C ARG A 112 -5.33 -11.01 -4.78
N THR A 113 -4.36 -10.24 -4.26
CA THR A 113 -4.62 -8.90 -3.75
C THR A 113 -4.98 -7.97 -4.91
N GLY A 114 -4.23 -8.01 -6.01
CA GLY A 114 -4.58 -7.26 -7.23
C GLY A 114 -5.96 -7.64 -7.78
N ALA A 115 -6.29 -8.93 -7.78
CA ALA A 115 -7.59 -9.42 -8.25
C ALA A 115 -8.80 -9.12 -7.34
N GLY A 116 -8.57 -8.61 -6.12
CA GLY A 116 -9.63 -8.39 -5.13
C GLY A 116 -10.62 -7.28 -5.48
N GLY A 117 -10.30 -6.39 -6.43
CA GLY A 117 -11.26 -5.47 -7.05
C GLY A 117 -11.93 -6.17 -8.24
N GLY A 118 -13.23 -6.50 -8.16
CA GLY A 118 -13.92 -7.19 -9.26
C GLY A 118 -13.90 -6.40 -10.58
N ALA A 119 -14.06 -7.03 -11.76
CA ALA A 119 -13.97 -6.37 -13.08
C ALA A 119 -14.82 -5.09 -13.27
N GLY A 120 -16.00 -4.98 -12.65
CA GLY A 120 -16.79 -3.73 -12.69
C GLY A 120 -16.15 -2.61 -11.88
N THR A 121 -15.63 -2.95 -10.69
CA THR A 121 -14.83 -2.07 -9.85
C THR A 121 -13.52 -1.71 -10.54
N GLU A 122 -12.86 -2.68 -11.15
CA GLU A 122 -11.63 -2.51 -11.91
C GLU A 122 -11.84 -1.57 -13.10
N ASN A 123 -12.91 -1.77 -13.89
CA ASN A 123 -13.26 -0.87 -14.98
C ASN A 123 -13.56 0.55 -14.48
N ALA A 124 -14.20 0.70 -13.33
CA ALA A 124 -14.44 1.99 -12.71
C ALA A 124 -13.13 2.65 -12.22
N ILE A 125 -12.24 1.89 -11.60
CA ILE A 125 -10.91 2.35 -11.16
C ILE A 125 -10.09 2.78 -12.37
N ILE A 126 -9.96 1.93 -13.40
CA ILE A 126 -9.24 2.25 -14.63
C ILE A 126 -9.85 3.49 -15.30
N SER A 127 -11.17 3.63 -15.33
CA SER A 127 -11.84 4.82 -15.87
C SER A 127 -11.51 6.08 -15.06
N ALA A 128 -11.49 5.98 -13.73
CA ALA A 128 -11.09 7.07 -12.84
C ALA A 128 -9.61 7.44 -13.05
N LEU A 129 -8.69 6.47 -13.08
CA LEU A 129 -7.27 6.70 -13.33
C LEU A 129 -7.01 7.31 -14.71
N ASN A 130 -7.74 6.86 -15.75
CA ASN A 130 -7.70 7.46 -17.08
C ASN A 130 -8.18 8.92 -17.08
N TRP A 131 -9.19 9.24 -16.26
CA TRP A 131 -9.68 10.60 -16.11
C TRP A 131 -8.66 11.45 -15.35
N ILE A 132 -8.15 10.98 -14.22
CA ILE A 132 -7.12 11.67 -13.42
C ILE A 132 -5.89 11.95 -14.29
N ALA A 133 -5.39 10.97 -15.04
CA ALA A 133 -4.25 11.16 -15.93
C ALA A 133 -4.47 12.26 -16.97
N ARG A 134 -5.70 12.40 -17.49
CA ARG A 134 -6.08 13.47 -18.44
C ARG A 134 -6.17 14.85 -17.80
N GLN A 135 -6.33 14.94 -16.49
CA GLN A 135 -6.39 16.22 -15.76
C GLN A 135 -5.01 16.73 -15.33
N GLN A 136 -3.92 16.01 -15.63
CA GLN A 136 -2.57 16.46 -15.27
C GLN A 136 -2.19 17.72 -16.07
N ASN A 137 -1.70 18.74 -15.36
CA ASN A 137 -1.18 19.97 -15.95
C ASN A 137 0.15 19.71 -16.69
N LYS A 138 0.55 20.66 -17.54
CA LYS A 138 1.80 20.56 -18.33
C LYS A 138 3.06 20.48 -17.47
N ASP A 139 3.03 21.04 -16.27
CA ASP A 139 4.14 21.01 -15.30
C ASP A 139 4.16 19.73 -14.45
N GLY A 140 3.22 18.80 -14.66
CA GLY A 140 3.11 17.56 -13.91
C GLY A 140 2.21 17.62 -12.68
N SER A 141 1.73 18.81 -12.29
CA SER A 141 0.82 18.97 -11.16
C SER A 141 -0.63 18.56 -11.48
N TRP A 142 -1.45 18.43 -10.44
CA TRP A 142 -2.91 18.34 -10.56
C TRP A 142 -3.61 19.51 -9.89
N GLY A 143 -4.78 19.86 -10.42
CA GLY A 143 -5.63 20.91 -9.87
C GLY A 143 -5.19 22.32 -10.27
N GLN A 144 -6.06 23.30 -9.96
CA GLN A 144 -5.82 24.73 -10.20
C GLN A 144 -5.48 25.48 -8.89
N LYS A 145 -5.84 24.90 -7.75
CA LYS A 145 -5.54 25.37 -6.40
C LYS A 145 -5.07 24.18 -5.58
N TYR A 146 -4.24 24.46 -4.58
CA TYR A 146 -3.68 23.45 -3.69
C TYR A 146 -2.91 22.35 -4.44
N GLN A 147 -2.07 22.76 -5.39
CA GLN A 147 -1.48 21.86 -6.37
C GLN A 147 -0.62 20.77 -5.75
N SER A 148 0.05 21.02 -4.62
CA SER A 148 0.83 19.99 -3.91
C SER A 148 -0.08 18.93 -3.31
N ALA A 149 -1.17 19.32 -2.63
CA ALA A 149 -2.17 18.38 -2.12
C ALA A 149 -2.80 17.56 -3.25
N MET A 150 -3.28 18.23 -4.29
CA MET A 150 -3.98 17.57 -5.39
C MET A 150 -3.06 16.61 -6.15
N THR A 151 -1.79 16.97 -6.30
CA THR A 151 -0.77 16.08 -6.86
C THR A 151 -0.52 14.88 -5.95
N GLY A 152 -0.40 15.09 -4.64
CA GLY A 152 -0.26 14.01 -3.67
C GLY A 152 -1.44 13.02 -3.70
N LEU A 153 -2.68 13.51 -3.71
CA LEU A 153 -3.88 12.65 -3.82
C LEU A 153 -3.94 11.88 -5.15
N ALA A 154 -3.60 12.54 -6.26
CA ALA A 154 -3.54 11.90 -7.56
C ALA A 154 -2.50 10.78 -7.58
N LEU A 155 -1.29 11.04 -7.07
CA LEU A 155 -0.23 10.04 -6.95
C LEU A 155 -0.68 8.87 -6.07
N LEU A 156 -1.25 9.12 -4.89
CA LEU A 156 -1.76 8.06 -4.01
C LEU A 156 -2.81 7.18 -4.69
N SER A 157 -3.65 7.76 -5.56
CA SER A 157 -4.63 6.99 -6.34
C SER A 157 -3.95 6.03 -7.33
N PHE A 158 -2.89 6.48 -8.02
CA PHE A 158 -2.11 5.62 -8.91
C PHE A 158 -1.34 4.55 -8.12
N LEU A 159 -0.67 4.93 -7.03
CA LEU A 159 0.10 4.00 -6.19
C LEU A 159 -0.80 2.96 -5.52
N GLY A 160 -2.02 3.33 -5.11
CA GLY A 160 -3.02 2.41 -4.57
C GLY A 160 -3.47 1.34 -5.57
N HIS A 161 -3.43 1.66 -6.87
CA HIS A 161 -3.61 0.71 -7.97
C HIS A 161 -2.29 0.00 -8.37
N CYS A 162 -1.23 0.15 -7.58
CA CYS A 162 0.12 -0.35 -7.85
C CYS A 162 0.76 0.20 -9.14
N GLU A 163 0.33 1.37 -9.61
CA GLU A 163 0.95 2.05 -10.75
C GLU A 163 2.18 2.83 -10.29
N THR A 164 3.30 2.64 -10.97
CA THR A 164 4.61 3.20 -10.59
C THR A 164 5.23 3.94 -11.78
N PRO A 165 6.35 4.66 -11.60
CA PRO A 165 7.08 5.23 -12.75
C PRO A 165 7.54 4.22 -13.80
N ASP A 166 7.56 2.93 -13.46
CA ASP A 166 7.92 1.83 -14.36
C ASP A 166 6.69 1.24 -15.09
N SER A 167 5.47 1.68 -14.77
CA SER A 167 4.25 1.23 -15.44
C SER A 167 4.22 1.63 -16.92
N GLU A 168 3.81 0.71 -17.78
CA GLU A 168 3.73 0.93 -19.23
C GLU A 168 2.76 2.06 -19.60
N LYS A 169 1.58 2.09 -18.96
CA LYS A 169 0.51 3.02 -19.31
C LYS A 169 0.57 4.34 -18.54
N TYR A 170 0.78 4.28 -17.23
CA TYR A 170 0.71 5.46 -16.35
C TYR A 170 2.08 5.95 -15.87
N GLY A 171 3.18 5.26 -16.21
CA GLY A 171 4.50 5.55 -15.63
C GLY A 171 5.00 6.96 -15.89
N ASP A 172 4.75 7.50 -17.10
CA ASP A 172 5.10 8.89 -17.43
C ASP A 172 4.27 9.91 -16.62
N THR A 173 2.96 9.65 -16.49
CA THR A 173 2.05 10.46 -15.67
C THR A 173 2.49 10.49 -14.19
N VAL A 174 2.78 9.32 -13.62
CA VAL A 174 3.26 9.19 -12.23
C VAL A 174 4.61 9.87 -12.06
N MET A 175 5.55 9.65 -12.98
CA MET A 175 6.88 10.27 -12.95
C MET A 175 6.80 11.80 -12.91
N ARG A 176 5.99 12.42 -13.79
CA ARG A 176 5.81 13.87 -13.80
C ARG A 176 5.25 14.42 -12.49
N GLY A 177 4.31 13.71 -11.86
CA GLY A 177 3.77 14.10 -10.56
C GLY A 177 4.80 14.08 -9.44
N ILE A 178 5.63 13.03 -9.42
CA ILE A 178 6.73 12.91 -8.45
C ILE A 178 7.74 14.04 -8.64
N LEU A 179 8.17 14.26 -9.89
CA LEU A 179 9.13 15.31 -10.21
C LEU A 179 8.60 16.70 -9.84
N TYR A 180 7.30 16.96 -10.04
CA TYR A 180 6.67 18.20 -9.59
C TYR A 180 6.82 18.39 -8.07
N LEU A 181 6.47 17.39 -7.26
CA LEU A 181 6.60 17.50 -5.81
C LEU A 181 8.06 17.66 -5.36
N ILE A 182 8.99 16.90 -5.95
CA ILE A 182 10.44 17.07 -5.68
C ILE A 182 10.88 18.50 -6.02
N GLU A 183 10.42 19.06 -7.14
CA GLU A 183 10.74 20.44 -7.51
C GLU A 183 10.13 21.45 -6.53
N GLN A 184 8.91 21.21 -6.03
CA GLN A 184 8.30 22.05 -5.00
C GLN A 184 9.12 22.06 -3.72
N SER A 185 9.65 20.91 -3.27
CA SER A 185 10.53 20.83 -2.08
C SER A 185 11.79 21.71 -2.18
N LYS A 186 12.27 21.96 -3.40
CA LYS A 186 13.47 22.76 -3.63
C LYS A 186 13.17 24.25 -3.70
N ARG A 187 11.93 24.62 -4.01
CA ARG A 187 11.49 26.02 -4.16
C ARG A 187 11.04 26.64 -2.85
N LYS A 188 10.45 25.84 -1.95
CA LYS A 188 9.98 26.26 -0.65
C LYS A 188 10.35 25.21 0.40
N GLU A 189 10.62 25.65 1.62
CA GLU A 189 10.89 24.76 2.77
C GLU A 189 9.70 23.83 3.09
N ILE A 190 8.49 24.19 2.65
CA ILE A 190 7.28 23.38 2.80
C ILE A 190 6.64 23.04 1.43
N PHE A 191 6.08 21.83 1.29
CA PHE A 191 5.28 21.40 0.13
C PHE A 191 3.91 22.08 0.01
N ALA A 192 3.84 23.41 0.11
CA ALA A 192 2.59 24.15 0.01
C ALA A 192 2.67 25.27 -1.02
N VAL A 193 1.70 25.25 -1.96
CA VAL A 193 1.47 26.39 -2.85
C VAL A 193 0.55 27.41 -2.16
N ALA A 194 -0.44 26.96 -1.39
CA ALA A 194 -1.32 27.85 -0.63
C ALA A 194 -0.66 28.47 0.61
N GLU A 195 -1.30 29.53 1.07
CA GLU A 195 -1.04 30.23 2.32
C GLU A 195 -2.15 29.92 3.33
N GLY A 196 -1.95 30.28 4.60
CA GLY A 196 -2.96 30.03 5.63
C GLY A 196 -3.02 28.57 6.07
N HIS A 197 -4.12 28.20 6.73
CA HIS A 197 -4.30 26.86 7.32
C HIS A 197 -4.27 25.73 6.28
N SER A 198 -4.53 26.04 5.01
CA SER A 198 -4.48 25.07 3.91
C SER A 198 -3.06 24.60 3.60
N ALA A 199 -2.04 25.37 3.98
CA ALA A 199 -0.64 25.03 3.73
C ALA A 199 -0.20 23.78 4.48
N SER A 200 -0.65 23.59 5.73
CA SER A 200 -0.32 22.41 6.52
C SER A 200 -0.95 21.14 5.93
N TYR A 201 -2.18 21.23 5.43
CA TYR A 201 -2.82 20.13 4.70
C TYR A 201 -2.11 19.80 3.39
N GLU A 202 -1.76 20.81 2.57
CA GLU A 202 -0.97 20.57 1.37
C GLU A 202 0.34 19.88 1.67
N HIS A 203 1.04 20.35 2.70
CA HIS A 203 2.34 19.84 3.07
C HIS A 203 2.27 18.36 3.46
N GLY A 204 1.36 17.99 4.36
CA GLY A 204 1.29 16.60 4.82
C GLY A 204 0.78 15.64 3.74
N ILE A 205 -0.15 16.05 2.86
CA ILE A 205 -0.64 15.18 1.78
C ILE A 205 0.51 14.88 0.81
N ALA A 206 1.26 15.91 0.42
CA ALA A 206 2.41 15.77 -0.46
C ALA A 206 3.52 14.92 0.18
N THR A 207 3.81 15.14 1.47
CA THR A 207 4.82 14.38 2.22
C THR A 207 4.43 12.89 2.32
N TYR A 208 3.17 12.59 2.63
CA TYR A 208 2.67 11.22 2.67
C TYR A 208 2.78 10.53 1.31
N ALA A 209 2.36 11.21 0.24
CA ALA A 209 2.51 10.70 -1.12
C ALA A 209 3.97 10.42 -1.48
N LEU A 210 4.90 11.31 -1.12
CA LEU A 210 6.32 11.09 -1.33
C LEU A 210 6.86 9.93 -0.48
N GLY A 211 6.36 9.72 0.74
CA GLY A 211 6.70 8.56 1.57
C GLY A 211 6.35 7.23 0.89
N GLU A 212 5.14 7.13 0.34
CA GLU A 212 4.70 5.95 -0.43
C GLU A 212 5.54 5.75 -1.70
N VAL A 213 5.82 6.83 -2.43
CA VAL A 213 6.73 6.79 -3.60
C VAL A 213 8.11 6.33 -3.19
N TYR A 214 8.65 6.80 -2.07
CA TYR A 214 9.97 6.43 -1.58
C TYR A 214 10.05 4.94 -1.21
N ALA A 215 9.01 4.42 -0.56
CA ALA A 215 8.89 2.99 -0.25
C ALA A 215 8.87 2.13 -1.51
N ILE A 216 8.12 2.54 -2.53
CA ILE A 216 7.98 1.81 -3.80
C ILE A 216 9.22 1.98 -4.69
N ALA A 217 9.84 3.15 -4.72
CA ALA A 217 11.02 3.44 -5.53
C ALA A 217 12.25 2.63 -5.12
N ARG A 218 12.34 2.20 -3.85
CA ARG A 218 13.38 1.24 -3.40
C ARG A 218 13.27 -0.12 -4.08
N LEU A 219 12.10 -0.46 -4.61
CA LEU A 219 11.82 -1.72 -5.32
C LEU A 219 11.82 -1.54 -6.85
N GLY A 220 11.85 -0.30 -7.35
CA GLY A 220 11.79 0.05 -8.77
C GLY A 220 13.14 0.01 -9.48
N LYS A 221 13.11 0.06 -10.82
CA LYS A 221 14.32 0.08 -11.67
C LYS A 221 14.84 1.49 -11.92
N LYS A 222 13.95 2.48 -11.90
CA LYS A 222 14.29 3.90 -12.15
C LYS A 222 14.78 4.57 -10.86
N LYS A 223 15.93 5.24 -10.95
CA LYS A 223 16.42 6.11 -9.87
C LYS A 223 15.67 7.45 -9.91
N LEU A 224 15.21 7.91 -8.75
CA LEU A 224 14.58 9.21 -8.56
C LEU A 224 15.52 10.13 -7.76
N PRO A 225 16.39 10.90 -8.44
CA PRO A 225 17.34 11.78 -7.75
C PRO A 225 16.62 12.93 -7.03
N GLY A 226 16.99 13.21 -5.78
CA GLY A 226 16.36 14.25 -4.97
C GLY A 226 15.11 13.78 -4.21
N MET A 227 14.67 12.54 -4.42
CA MET A 227 13.47 11.98 -3.79
C MET A 227 13.63 11.76 -2.29
N LYS A 228 14.78 11.22 -1.89
CA LYS A 228 15.08 10.94 -0.48
C LYS A 228 15.14 12.25 0.28
N GLU A 229 15.87 13.21 -0.27
CA GLU A 229 16.11 14.52 0.30
C GLU A 229 14.80 15.31 0.43
N ALA A 230 13.95 15.27 -0.61
CA ALA A 230 12.62 15.90 -0.57
C ALA A 230 11.73 15.27 0.52
N PHE A 231 11.71 13.94 0.62
CA PHE A 231 10.90 13.25 1.63
C PHE A 231 11.39 13.53 3.05
N GLU A 232 12.70 13.45 3.30
CA GLU A 232 13.30 13.72 4.62
C GLU A 232 13.01 15.16 5.06
N ALA A 233 13.15 16.15 4.17
CA ALA A 233 12.82 17.55 4.48
C ALA A 233 11.34 17.77 4.84
N GLY A 234 10.43 17.07 4.16
CA GLY A 234 9.00 17.10 4.51
C GLY A 234 8.72 16.53 5.90
N VAL A 235 9.31 15.37 6.19
CA VAL A 235 9.15 14.73 7.50
C VAL A 235 9.76 15.58 8.61
N GLU A 236 10.94 16.17 8.40
CA GLU A 236 11.60 17.05 9.36
C GLU A 236 10.72 18.25 9.70
N THR A 237 10.13 18.91 8.69
CA THR A 237 9.17 20.01 8.90
C THR A 237 8.00 19.59 9.78
N ILE A 238 7.46 18.39 9.57
CA ILE A 238 6.33 17.86 10.37
C ILE A 238 6.78 17.62 11.81
N ILE A 239 7.95 17.02 12.01
CA ILE A 239 8.49 16.73 13.35
C ILE A 239 8.75 18.04 14.10
N ASP A 240 9.38 19.02 13.47
CA ASP A 240 9.69 20.31 14.07
C ASP A 240 8.42 21.11 14.41
N GLY A 241 7.33 20.86 13.68
CA GLY A 241 6.02 21.45 13.94
C GLY A 241 5.21 20.80 15.07
N GLN A 242 5.72 19.74 15.73
CA GLN A 242 5.00 19.02 16.78
C GLN A 242 4.98 19.81 18.10
N ASN A 243 3.80 19.93 18.70
CA ASN A 243 3.64 20.55 20.00
C ASN A 243 4.07 19.63 21.15
N PRO A 244 4.34 20.17 22.36
CA PRO A 244 4.75 19.37 23.52
C PRO A 244 3.73 18.31 23.98
N ASP A 245 2.46 18.46 23.61
CA ASP A 245 1.40 17.48 23.89
C ASP A 245 1.37 16.33 22.88
N GLY A 246 2.29 16.31 21.91
CA GLY A 246 2.37 15.34 20.83
C GLY A 246 1.42 15.61 19.67
N GLY A 247 0.63 16.68 19.73
CA GLY A 247 -0.29 17.08 18.66
C GLY A 247 0.30 18.13 17.71
N TRP A 248 -0.52 18.57 16.75
CA TRP A 248 -0.17 19.61 15.79
C TRP A 248 -1.29 20.65 15.69
N GLY A 249 -0.93 21.92 15.61
CA GLY A 249 -1.83 22.99 15.16
C GLY A 249 -1.81 23.14 13.63
N TYR A 250 -2.41 24.20 13.09
CA TYR A 250 -2.22 24.55 11.67
C TYR A 250 -0.87 25.23 11.43
N TRP A 251 -0.32 25.85 12.48
CA TRP A 251 1.00 26.48 12.51
C TRP A 251 1.81 26.05 13.73
N PRO A 252 3.16 26.13 13.66
CA PRO A 252 4.01 25.90 14.82
C PRO A 252 3.61 26.82 15.99
N GLY A 253 3.37 26.23 17.16
CA GLY A 253 3.00 26.94 18.37
C GLY A 253 1.51 27.26 18.53
N GLU A 254 0.65 26.90 17.56
CA GLU A 254 -0.80 26.94 17.74
C GLU A 254 -1.27 25.73 18.58
N GLN A 255 -2.32 25.90 19.39
CA GLN A 255 -2.88 24.81 20.19
C GLN A 255 -3.27 23.63 19.31
N SER A 256 -2.91 22.43 19.75
CA SER A 256 -3.23 21.19 19.04
C SER A 256 -4.73 21.06 18.81
N SER A 257 -5.12 20.77 17.58
CA SER A 257 -6.52 20.54 17.20
C SER A 257 -6.74 19.05 16.89
N PRO A 258 -7.84 18.44 17.37
CA PRO A 258 -8.15 17.05 17.01
C PRO A 258 -8.45 16.84 15.52
N LEU A 259 -8.71 17.92 14.76
CA LEU A 259 -9.00 17.88 13.32
C LEU A 259 -7.77 18.08 12.42
N SER A 260 -6.63 18.51 12.96
CA SER A 260 -5.35 18.62 12.22
C SER A 260 -4.58 17.30 12.16
N LEU A 261 -5.08 16.24 12.83
CA LEU A 261 -4.39 14.96 13.04
C LEU A 261 -4.52 13.92 11.91
N ALA A 262 -5.17 14.22 10.79
CA ALA A 262 -5.54 13.17 9.82
C ALA A 262 -4.45 12.78 8.79
N MET A 263 -3.18 13.16 8.96
CA MET A 263 -2.12 12.79 8.00
C MET A 263 -0.94 11.99 8.55
N CYS A 264 -0.86 11.77 9.86
CA CYS A 264 0.25 11.03 10.47
C CYS A 264 -0.13 9.76 11.25
N CYS A 265 -1.40 9.34 11.25
CA CYS A 265 -1.77 8.08 11.93
C CYS A 265 -1.45 6.83 11.07
N GLY A 266 -0.16 6.59 10.83
CA GLY A 266 0.41 5.26 10.72
C GLY A 266 1.17 4.96 12.02
N ASP A 267 0.51 4.27 12.96
CA ASP A 267 1.06 3.70 14.20
C ASP A 267 2.16 4.52 14.91
N CYS A 268 1.77 5.58 15.62
CA CYS A 268 2.59 6.13 16.71
C CYS A 268 2.00 5.65 18.05
N PRO A 269 2.65 4.75 18.80
CA PRO A 269 2.16 4.33 20.10
C PRO A 269 2.24 5.52 21.07
N THR A 270 1.09 5.91 21.61
CA THR A 270 0.91 6.99 22.60
C THR A 270 1.47 6.65 23.99
N HIS A 271 2.59 5.93 24.10
CA HIS A 271 3.17 5.57 25.38
C HIS A 271 4.62 6.04 25.45
N GLY A 272 4.86 6.92 26.44
CA GLY A 272 6.05 7.73 26.60
C GLY A 272 7.35 6.96 26.42
N VAL A 273 8.21 7.50 25.58
CA VAL A 273 9.59 7.07 25.43
C VAL A 273 10.45 8.12 26.13
N GLY A 274 10.99 7.75 27.28
CA GLY A 274 12.11 8.45 27.88
C GLY A 274 13.36 8.36 26.98
N PRO A 275 14.41 9.12 27.29
CA PRO A 275 15.51 9.38 26.37
C PRO A 275 16.34 8.11 26.12
N TRP A 276 16.45 7.74 24.84
CA TRP A 276 17.55 6.96 24.26
C TRP A 276 17.81 7.45 22.84
#